data_AF-A0A9D0N8L6-F1
#
_entry.id   AF-A0A9D0N8L6-F1
#
_cell.length_a   1.000
_cell.length_b   1.000
_cell.length_c   1.000
_cell.angle_alpha   90.00
_cell.angle_beta   90.00
_cell.angle_gamma   90.00
#
_symmetry.space_group_name_H-M   'P 1'
#
loop_
_entity.id
_entity.type
_entity.pdbx_description
1 polymer ?
#
loop_
_entity_poly.entity_id
_entity_poly.type
_entity_poly.pdbx_seq_one_letter_code
_entity_poly.pdbx_strand_id
1 'polypeptide(L)'
;MVRSHYENFPVASFILPKRLRQPISVIYAFARTADDFADEGDWDAGTRLTKLQQYDDHLDAIANGETIDNPIFIALADVIEKHHLPLPLFHDLITAFRCDVNKTRFTNIDDVWDYCRYSANPVGRLLLHLMNAATAENLERSDAVCSALQLINFLQDIEQDFVENNRIYLPQADLQRFGVSEEHFRTQRSDDAFAQLLQQQITYAREKMLFGKPLGRAVTGRFGFQLRLMINGGLRVLELLERQQGNLFSRPRLNKRDWLWMFLRSL
;
A
#
# COMPACT_ATOMS: atom_id res chain seq x y z
N MET A 1 -15.22 -1.04 -11.29
CA MET A 1 -15.12 0.19 -10.48
C MET A 1 -15.47 -0.26 -9.08
N VAL A 2 -14.60 -0.30 -8.06
CA VAL A 2 -13.20 0.12 -7.86
C VAL A 2 -12.49 -1.03 -7.12
N ARG A 3 -11.15 -1.12 -7.18
CA ARG A 3 -10.30 -1.71 -6.12
C ARG A 3 -8.89 -1.13 -6.20
N SER A 4 -8.66 -0.10 -5.38
CA SER A 4 -7.54 0.84 -5.49
C SER A 4 -6.28 0.44 -4.72
N HIS A 5 -6.18 -0.75 -4.14
CA HIS A 5 -4.99 -1.10 -3.36
C HIS A 5 -3.81 -1.62 -4.20
N TYR A 6 -4.07 -2.42 -5.23
CA TYR A 6 -3.01 -3.10 -5.99
C TYR A 6 -2.54 -2.38 -7.26
N GLU A 7 -3.17 -1.27 -7.67
CA GLU A 7 -2.69 -0.43 -8.79
C GLU A 7 -1.32 0.22 -8.54
N ASN A 8 -0.86 0.27 -7.27
CA ASN A 8 0.47 0.75 -6.91
C ASN A 8 1.59 -0.27 -7.18
N PHE A 9 1.24 -1.51 -7.52
CA PHE A 9 2.22 -2.46 -8.00
C PHE A 9 2.68 -2.02 -9.39
N PRO A 10 3.98 -1.84 -9.66
CA PRO A 10 4.45 -1.24 -10.91
C PRO A 10 4.32 -2.16 -12.13
N VAL A 11 3.34 -3.07 -12.17
CA VAL A 11 3.15 -4.11 -13.20
C VAL A 11 3.07 -3.51 -14.62
N ALA A 12 2.53 -2.30 -14.74
CA ALA A 12 2.41 -1.58 -16.01
C ALA A 12 3.48 -0.49 -16.24
N SER A 13 4.50 -0.38 -15.36
CA SER A 13 5.54 0.64 -15.53
C SER A 13 6.46 0.28 -16.71
N PHE A 14 6.36 1.04 -17.80
CA PHE A 14 7.30 1.01 -18.93
C PHE A 14 8.78 1.20 -18.50
N ILE A 15 9.00 1.68 -17.27
CA ILE A 15 10.32 1.97 -16.69
C ILE A 15 10.96 0.68 -16.11
N LEU A 16 10.19 -0.36 -15.81
CA LEU A 16 10.73 -1.61 -15.27
C LEU A 16 11.59 -2.37 -16.29
N PRO A 17 12.79 -2.86 -15.88
CA PRO A 17 13.59 -3.78 -16.67
C PRO A 17 12.80 -5.01 -17.12
N LYS A 18 12.95 -5.43 -18.39
CA LYS A 18 12.22 -6.59 -18.95
C LYS A 18 12.34 -7.85 -18.07
N ARG A 19 13.53 -8.08 -17.49
CA ARG A 19 13.81 -9.23 -16.61
C ARG A 19 12.94 -9.29 -15.35
N LEU A 20 12.37 -8.16 -14.92
CA LEU A 20 11.57 -8.06 -13.70
C LEU A 20 10.08 -8.16 -13.95
N ARG A 21 9.63 -8.10 -15.20
CA ARG A 21 8.20 -8.10 -15.53
C ARG A 21 7.55 -9.41 -15.09
N GLN A 22 8.14 -10.54 -15.43
CA GLN A 22 7.60 -11.86 -15.06
C GLN A 22 7.52 -12.06 -13.53
N PRO A 23 8.59 -11.88 -12.72
CA PRO A 23 8.48 -12.10 -11.29
C PRO A 23 7.51 -11.11 -10.63
N ILE A 24 7.46 -9.85 -11.09
CA ILE A 24 6.48 -8.86 -10.62
C ILE A 24 5.05 -9.26 -10.96
N SER A 25 4.80 -9.78 -12.17
CA SER A 25 3.46 -10.27 -12.55
C SER A 25 3.02 -11.48 -11.72
N VAL A 26 3.93 -12.37 -11.35
CA VAL A 26 3.61 -13.51 -10.46
C VAL A 26 3.27 -13.05 -9.06
N ILE A 27 4.06 -12.15 -8.47
CA ILE A 27 3.76 -11.58 -7.13
C ILE A 27 2.43 -10.82 -7.16
N TYR A 28 2.18 -10.06 -8.23
CA TYR A 28 0.90 -9.38 -8.42
C TYR A 28 -0.27 -10.35 -8.51
N ALA A 29 -0.14 -11.43 -9.30
CA ALA A 29 -1.19 -12.43 -9.44
C ALA A 29 -1.49 -13.10 -8.09
N PHE A 30 -0.46 -13.50 -7.35
CA PHE A 30 -0.60 -14.03 -5.99
C PHE A 30 -1.43 -13.11 -5.11
N ALA A 31 -1.00 -11.85 -5.00
CA ALA A 31 -1.63 -10.97 -4.04
C ALA A 31 -3.00 -10.47 -4.49
N ARG A 32 -3.24 -10.29 -5.80
CA ARG A 32 -4.57 -9.97 -6.32
C ARG A 32 -5.56 -11.11 -6.06
N THR A 33 -5.15 -12.36 -6.21
CA THR A 33 -6.02 -13.51 -5.88
C THR A 33 -6.33 -13.59 -4.39
N ALA A 34 -5.36 -13.29 -3.52
CA ALA A 34 -5.61 -13.23 -2.08
C ALA A 34 -6.54 -12.05 -1.70
N ASP A 35 -6.34 -10.88 -2.31
CA ASP A 35 -7.22 -9.71 -2.19
C ASP A 35 -8.65 -10.09 -2.56
N ASP A 36 -8.87 -10.73 -3.72
CA ASP A 36 -10.19 -11.19 -4.18
C ASP A 36 -10.92 -12.08 -3.16
N PHE A 37 -10.18 -12.89 -2.39
CA PHE A 37 -10.78 -13.69 -1.31
C PHE A 37 -11.27 -12.85 -0.13
N ALA A 38 -10.62 -11.73 0.17
CA ALA A 38 -10.98 -10.86 1.28
C ALA A 38 -12.16 -9.94 0.98
N ASP A 39 -12.37 -9.53 -0.28
CA ASP A 39 -13.32 -8.47 -0.60
C ASP A 39 -14.30 -8.83 -1.74
N GLU A 40 -14.02 -9.76 -2.65
CA GLU A 40 -14.86 -10.07 -3.83
C GLU A 40 -15.95 -11.12 -3.56
N GLY A 41 -17.08 -11.04 -4.26
CA GLY A 41 -18.21 -11.98 -4.14
C GLY A 41 -19.06 -11.83 -2.87
N ASP A 42 -20.03 -12.72 -2.69
CA ASP A 42 -21.03 -12.68 -1.59
C ASP A 42 -20.65 -13.60 -0.41
N TRP A 43 -19.37 -13.90 -0.23
CA TRP A 43 -18.92 -14.76 0.86
C TRP A 43 -19.00 -14.07 2.22
N ASP A 44 -19.46 -14.81 3.22
CA ASP A 44 -19.40 -14.39 4.62
C ASP A 44 -17.94 -14.37 5.13
N ALA A 45 -17.71 -13.66 6.23
CA ALA A 45 -16.37 -13.50 6.81
C ALA A 45 -15.67 -14.84 7.13
N GLY A 46 -16.40 -15.86 7.61
CA GLY A 46 -15.82 -17.16 7.91
C GLY A 46 -15.34 -17.90 6.67
N THR A 47 -16.12 -17.84 5.59
CA THR A 47 -15.72 -18.39 4.28
C THR A 47 -14.48 -17.69 3.73
N ARG A 48 -14.41 -16.36 3.82
CA ARG A 48 -13.23 -15.57 3.39
C ARG A 48 -11.96 -15.95 4.14
N LEU A 49 -12.05 -16.01 5.47
CA LEU A 49 -10.92 -16.41 6.32
C LEU A 49 -10.46 -17.84 6.03
N THR A 50 -11.39 -18.76 5.77
CA THR A 50 -11.05 -20.14 5.39
C THR A 50 -10.29 -20.19 4.07
N LYS A 51 -10.72 -19.42 3.06
CA LYS A 51 -10.02 -19.33 1.77
C LYS A 51 -8.62 -18.73 1.92
N LEU A 52 -8.49 -17.67 2.71
CA LEU A 52 -7.19 -17.07 3.02
C LEU A 52 -6.29 -18.03 3.82
N GLN A 53 -6.85 -18.88 4.69
CA GLN A 53 -6.09 -19.92 5.36
C GLN A 53 -5.57 -20.97 4.37
N GLN A 54 -6.44 -21.51 3.52
CA GLN A 54 -6.02 -22.47 2.48
C GLN A 54 -4.95 -21.89 1.54
N TYR A 55 -5.03 -20.59 1.26
CA TYR A 55 -4.04 -19.90 0.44
C TYR A 55 -2.68 -19.75 1.18
N ASP A 56 -2.71 -19.56 2.49
CA ASP A 56 -1.52 -19.50 3.35
C ASP A 56 -0.88 -20.89 3.51
N ASP A 57 -1.69 -21.94 3.63
CA ASP A 57 -1.22 -23.33 3.71
C ASP A 57 -0.41 -23.73 2.44
N HIS A 58 -0.74 -23.14 1.29
CA HIS A 58 0.06 -23.33 0.07
C HIS A 58 1.45 -22.66 0.15
N LEU A 59 1.63 -21.57 0.91
CA LEU A 59 2.96 -21.02 1.18
C LEU A 59 3.77 -21.96 2.09
N ASP A 60 3.13 -22.56 3.09
CA ASP A 60 3.77 -23.56 3.95
C ASP A 60 4.23 -24.79 3.14
N ALA A 61 3.42 -25.22 2.18
CA ALA A 61 3.78 -26.29 1.25
C ALA A 61 5.03 -25.94 0.42
N ILE A 62 5.20 -24.67 -0.01
CA ILE A 62 6.44 -24.21 -0.67
C ILE A 62 7.63 -24.37 0.28
N ALA A 63 7.49 -23.95 1.54
CA ALA A 63 8.56 -24.04 2.54
C ALA A 63 9.02 -25.48 2.78
N ASN A 64 8.08 -26.44 2.74
CA ASN A 64 8.34 -27.85 2.98
C ASN A 64 8.80 -28.62 1.72
N GLY A 65 8.82 -27.97 0.55
CA GLY A 65 9.16 -28.64 -0.72
C GLY A 65 8.08 -29.62 -1.19
N GLU A 66 6.83 -29.39 -0.81
CA GLU A 66 5.69 -30.22 -1.18
C GLU A 66 5.16 -29.87 -2.58
N THR A 67 4.53 -30.85 -3.24
CA THR A 67 3.90 -30.62 -4.55
C THR A 67 2.58 -29.87 -4.39
N ILE A 68 2.43 -28.75 -5.11
CA ILE A 68 1.24 -27.90 -5.07
C ILE A 68 0.55 -27.92 -6.44
N ASP A 69 -0.70 -28.36 -6.49
CA ASP A 69 -1.52 -28.34 -7.72
C ASP A 69 -2.29 -27.01 -7.83
N ASN A 70 -1.54 -25.91 -7.91
CA ASN A 70 -2.09 -24.58 -8.11
C ASN A 70 -1.14 -23.75 -9.01
N PRO A 71 -1.57 -23.31 -10.21
CA PRO A 71 -0.70 -22.59 -11.15
C PRO A 71 -0.03 -21.35 -10.58
N ILE A 72 -0.70 -20.62 -9.67
CA ILE A 72 -0.13 -19.42 -9.05
C ILE A 72 1.03 -19.81 -8.14
N PHE A 73 0.86 -20.84 -7.31
CA PHE A 73 1.90 -21.28 -6.38
C PHE A 73 3.06 -22.01 -7.07
N ILE A 74 2.79 -22.72 -8.17
CA ILE A 74 3.85 -23.29 -9.00
C ILE A 74 4.75 -22.17 -9.54
N ALA A 75 4.15 -21.12 -10.12
CA ALA A 75 4.90 -19.97 -10.62
C ALA A 75 5.58 -19.18 -9.49
N LEU A 76 4.92 -19.07 -8.34
CA LEU A 76 5.44 -18.35 -7.19
C LEU A 76 6.65 -19.05 -6.57
N ALA A 77 6.61 -20.38 -6.43
CA ALA A 77 7.73 -21.17 -5.95
C ALA A 77 8.98 -20.99 -6.82
N ASP A 78 8.84 -21.06 -8.15
CA ASP A 78 9.93 -20.79 -9.11
C ASP A 78 10.52 -19.37 -8.91
N VAL A 79 9.67 -18.36 -8.77
CA VAL A 79 10.09 -16.98 -8.55
C VAL A 79 10.78 -16.80 -7.19
N ILE A 80 10.25 -17.40 -6.13
CA ILE A 80 10.83 -17.36 -4.78
C ILE A 80 12.22 -17.99 -4.78
N GLU A 81 12.37 -19.18 -5.33
CA GLU A 81 13.65 -19.90 -5.39
C GLU A 81 14.68 -19.11 -6.21
N LYS A 82 14.32 -18.73 -7.45
CA LYS A 82 15.21 -18.04 -8.39
C LYS A 82 15.71 -16.70 -7.87
N HIS A 83 14.86 -15.96 -7.16
CA HIS A 83 15.18 -14.62 -6.68
C HIS A 83 15.48 -14.56 -5.18
N HIS A 84 15.49 -15.70 -4.49
CA HIS A 84 15.70 -15.80 -3.04
C HIS A 84 14.77 -14.84 -2.26
N LEU A 85 13.49 -14.81 -2.66
CA LEU A 85 12.52 -13.92 -2.03
C LEU A 85 12.17 -14.45 -0.63
N PRO A 86 12.10 -13.59 0.40
CA PRO A 86 11.73 -14.06 1.73
C PRO A 86 10.25 -14.48 1.75
N LEU A 87 10.00 -15.77 1.93
CA LEU A 87 8.66 -16.33 2.06
C LEU A 87 7.78 -15.62 3.12
N PRO A 88 8.30 -15.20 4.30
CA PRO A 88 7.52 -14.47 5.29
C PRO A 88 6.80 -13.22 4.76
N LEU A 89 7.36 -12.54 3.74
CA LEU A 89 6.73 -11.35 3.15
C LEU A 89 5.41 -11.68 2.42
N PHE A 90 5.22 -12.92 1.97
CA PHE A 90 3.97 -13.35 1.35
C PHE A 90 2.90 -13.68 2.39
N HIS A 91 3.30 -14.29 3.52
CA HIS A 91 2.43 -14.48 4.68
C HIS A 91 1.97 -13.14 5.28
N ASP A 92 2.85 -12.14 5.30
CA ASP A 92 2.51 -10.78 5.72
C ASP A 92 1.37 -10.19 4.86
N LEU A 93 1.42 -10.38 3.54
CA LEU A 93 0.34 -9.93 2.64
C LEU A 93 -0.99 -10.64 2.95
N ILE A 94 -0.98 -11.96 3.17
CA ILE A 94 -2.19 -12.70 3.57
C ILE A 94 -2.72 -12.21 4.92
N THR A 95 -1.83 -11.85 5.84
CA THR A 95 -2.20 -11.27 7.13
C THR A 95 -2.96 -9.95 6.98
N ALA A 96 -2.55 -9.08 6.05
CA ALA A 96 -3.30 -7.86 5.74
C ALA A 96 -4.71 -8.17 5.22
N PHE A 97 -4.84 -9.09 4.28
CA PHE A 97 -6.13 -9.48 3.72
C PHE A 97 -7.06 -10.10 4.79
N ARG A 98 -6.51 -10.86 5.76
CA ARG A 98 -7.29 -11.34 6.92
C ARG A 98 -7.77 -10.19 7.81
N CYS A 99 -6.92 -9.19 8.03
CA CYS A 99 -7.31 -7.97 8.75
C CYS A 99 -8.46 -7.26 8.03
N ASP A 100 -8.41 -7.18 6.70
CA ASP A 100 -9.43 -6.51 5.89
C ASP A 100 -10.82 -7.14 5.99
N VAL A 101 -10.91 -8.44 6.30
CA VAL A 101 -12.23 -9.09 6.48
C VAL A 101 -13.01 -8.51 7.66
N ASN A 102 -12.34 -8.10 8.75
CA ASN A 102 -13.01 -7.77 10.00
C ASN A 102 -12.74 -6.36 10.52
N LYS A 103 -11.63 -5.74 10.12
CA LYS A 103 -11.17 -4.47 10.71
C LYS A 103 -11.65 -3.28 9.90
N THR A 104 -12.47 -2.44 10.53
CA THR A 104 -13.04 -1.24 9.88
C THR A 104 -12.62 0.07 10.55
N ARG A 105 -12.01 0.01 11.74
CA ARG A 105 -11.57 1.16 12.53
C ARG A 105 -10.19 0.88 13.14
N PHE A 106 -9.40 1.95 13.32
CA PHE A 106 -8.03 1.89 13.83
C PHE A 106 -7.91 2.73 15.09
N THR A 107 -7.32 2.18 16.15
CA THR A 107 -7.33 2.85 17.46
C THR A 107 -6.46 4.10 17.48
N ASN A 108 -5.23 3.98 16.96
CA ASN A 108 -4.22 5.04 16.96
C ASN A 108 -3.37 4.94 15.69
N ILE A 109 -2.40 5.85 15.52
CA ILE A 109 -1.55 5.86 14.33
C ILE A 109 -0.62 4.63 14.25
N ASP A 110 -0.20 4.07 15.39
CA ASP A 110 0.62 2.86 15.41
C ASP A 110 -0.13 1.66 14.85
N ASP A 111 -1.44 1.58 15.12
CA ASP A 111 -2.32 0.56 14.55
C ASP A 111 -2.43 0.65 13.02
N VAL A 112 -2.40 1.87 12.47
CA VAL A 112 -2.33 2.09 11.02
C VAL A 112 -0.97 1.67 10.48
N TRP A 113 0.13 1.94 11.20
CA TRP A 113 1.46 1.49 10.80
C TRP A 113 1.66 -0.01 10.88
N ASP A 114 1.08 -0.66 11.87
CA ASP A 114 1.07 -2.12 11.96
C ASP A 114 0.25 -2.74 10.84
N TYR A 115 -0.85 -2.12 10.41
CA TYR A 115 -1.52 -2.53 9.19
C TYR A 115 -0.63 -2.37 7.94
N CYS A 116 0.07 -1.24 7.79
CA CYS A 116 1.00 -1.02 6.67
C CYS A 116 2.18 -2.01 6.64
N ARG A 117 2.59 -2.51 7.81
CA ARG A 117 3.61 -3.57 7.95
C ARG A 117 3.25 -4.82 7.15
N TYR A 118 1.97 -5.14 7.09
CA TYR A 118 1.44 -6.30 6.38
C TYR A 118 0.96 -5.96 4.96
N SER A 119 0.29 -4.82 4.76
CA SER A 119 -0.39 -4.50 3.50
C SER A 119 0.48 -3.82 2.44
N ALA A 120 1.49 -3.05 2.85
CA ALA A 120 2.24 -2.17 1.93
C ALA A 120 3.75 -2.46 1.95
N ASN A 121 4.32 -2.61 3.14
CA ASN A 121 5.77 -2.77 3.31
C ASN A 121 6.32 -4.04 2.62
N PRO A 122 5.65 -5.21 2.65
CA PRO A 122 6.18 -6.42 2.03
C PRO A 122 6.41 -6.26 0.52
N VAL A 123 5.54 -5.51 -0.16
CA VAL A 123 5.68 -5.20 -1.59
C VAL A 123 6.98 -4.46 -1.88
N GLY A 124 7.26 -3.39 -1.13
CA GLY A 124 8.49 -2.61 -1.30
C GLY A 124 9.75 -3.44 -1.03
N ARG A 125 9.70 -4.30 -0.01
CA ARG A 125 10.79 -5.22 0.33
C ARG A 125 11.02 -6.25 -0.78
N LEU A 126 9.97 -6.92 -1.28
CA LEU A 126 10.06 -7.87 -2.40
C LEU A 126 10.68 -7.23 -3.65
N LEU A 127 10.29 -5.99 -3.98
CA LEU A 127 10.90 -5.26 -5.10
C LEU A 127 12.40 -4.99 -4.88
N LEU A 128 12.83 -4.66 -3.65
CA LEU A 128 14.24 -4.51 -3.34
C LEU A 128 15.02 -5.82 -3.44
N HIS A 129 14.43 -6.96 -3.06
CA HIS A 129 15.04 -8.28 -3.26
C HIS A 129 15.22 -8.60 -4.75
N LEU A 130 14.20 -8.39 -5.58
CA LEU A 130 14.29 -8.57 -7.04
C LEU A 130 15.37 -7.69 -7.71
N MET A 131 15.65 -6.54 -7.09
CA MET A 131 16.67 -5.58 -7.52
C MET A 131 18.05 -5.85 -6.94
N ASN A 132 18.21 -6.85 -6.07
CA ASN A 132 19.42 -7.11 -5.28
C ASN A 132 19.88 -5.87 -4.48
N ALA A 133 18.93 -5.14 -3.90
CA ALA A 133 19.15 -3.89 -3.17
C ALA A 133 18.58 -3.92 -1.73
N ALA A 134 18.23 -5.10 -1.22
CA ALA A 134 17.62 -5.32 0.09
C ALA A 134 18.63 -5.27 1.26
N THR A 135 19.36 -4.17 1.41
CA THR A 135 20.13 -3.91 2.64
C THR A 135 19.18 -3.52 3.79
N ALA A 136 19.57 -3.73 5.05
CA ALA A 136 18.76 -3.36 6.20
C ALA A 136 18.28 -1.88 6.15
N GLU A 137 19.20 -0.97 5.81
CA GLU A 137 18.92 0.45 5.63
C GLU A 137 17.92 0.73 4.49
N ASN A 138 18.05 0.02 3.36
CA ASN A 138 17.12 0.19 2.24
C ASN A 138 15.74 -0.37 2.57
N LEU A 139 15.66 -1.49 3.31
CA LEU A 139 14.39 -2.07 3.75
C LEU A 139 13.65 -1.10 4.69
N GLU A 140 14.33 -0.54 5.68
CA GLU A 140 13.73 0.43 6.61
C GLU A 140 13.19 1.68 5.88
N ARG A 141 13.97 2.20 4.92
CA ARG A 141 13.53 3.33 4.09
C ARG A 141 12.37 2.96 3.17
N SER A 142 12.39 1.75 2.62
CA SER A 142 11.31 1.23 1.77
C SER A 142 10.01 1.16 2.54
N ASP A 143 10.04 0.60 3.75
CA ASP A 143 8.88 0.53 4.65
C ASP A 143 8.31 1.92 4.91
N ALA A 144 9.17 2.91 5.16
CA ALA A 144 8.73 4.28 5.38
C ALA A 144 8.06 4.89 4.13
N VAL A 145 8.62 4.67 2.93
CA VAL A 145 7.99 5.13 1.67
C VAL A 145 6.66 4.41 1.44
N CYS A 146 6.61 3.09 1.59
CA CYS A 146 5.42 2.27 1.39
C CYS A 146 4.29 2.66 2.37
N SER A 147 4.60 2.79 3.66
CA SER A 147 3.65 3.23 4.68
C SER A 147 3.14 4.64 4.42
N ALA A 148 4.00 5.56 3.96
CA ALA A 148 3.60 6.91 3.60
C ALA A 148 2.66 6.94 2.38
N LEU A 149 2.99 6.19 1.32
CA LEU A 149 2.14 6.07 0.14
C LEU A 149 0.78 5.46 0.49
N GLN A 150 0.76 4.47 1.38
CA GLN A 150 -0.49 3.86 1.82
C GLN A 150 -1.36 4.84 2.62
N LEU A 151 -0.78 5.60 3.55
CA LEU A 151 -1.54 6.64 4.25
C LEU A 151 -2.03 7.74 3.28
N ILE A 152 -1.24 8.10 2.26
CA ILE A 152 -1.68 9.02 1.21
C ILE A 152 -2.88 8.45 0.46
N ASN A 153 -2.89 7.15 0.11
CA ASN A 153 -4.03 6.51 -0.52
C ASN A 153 -5.29 6.64 0.35
N PHE A 154 -5.18 6.35 1.65
CA PHE A 154 -6.30 6.50 2.58
C PHE A 154 -6.83 7.94 2.64
N LEU A 155 -5.93 8.94 2.59
CA LEU A 155 -6.33 10.36 2.56
C LEU A 155 -6.98 10.77 1.25
N GLN A 156 -6.69 10.09 0.15
CA GLN A 156 -7.29 10.35 -1.16
C GLN A 156 -8.65 9.68 -1.34
N ASP A 157 -8.89 8.56 -0.65
CA ASP A 157 -10.05 7.68 -0.87
C ASP A 157 -11.02 7.66 0.34
N ILE A 158 -10.94 8.64 1.26
CA ILE A 158 -11.74 8.72 2.51
C ILE A 158 -13.24 8.47 2.28
N GLU A 159 -13.85 9.16 1.31
CA GLU A 159 -15.27 9.00 0.99
C GLU A 159 -15.57 7.59 0.49
N GLN A 160 -14.76 7.11 -0.44
CA GLN A 160 -14.96 5.82 -1.09
C GLN A 160 -14.83 4.67 -0.07
N ASP A 161 -13.78 4.70 0.76
CA ASP A 161 -13.55 3.71 1.82
C ASP A 161 -14.72 3.65 2.81
N PHE A 162 -15.29 4.80 3.15
CA PHE A 162 -16.45 4.87 4.04
C PHE A 162 -17.73 4.37 3.37
N VAL A 163 -18.03 4.80 2.15
CA VAL A 163 -19.28 4.48 1.45
C VAL A 163 -19.34 3.01 1.01
N GLU A 164 -18.24 2.50 0.45
CA GLU A 164 -18.22 1.16 -0.13
C GLU A 164 -17.97 0.09 0.95
N ASN A 165 -17.11 0.37 1.94
CA ASN A 165 -16.61 -0.64 2.87
C ASN A 165 -16.92 -0.35 4.34
N ASN A 166 -17.65 0.74 4.63
CA ASN A 166 -17.85 1.25 5.99
C ASN A 166 -16.52 1.29 6.77
N ARG A 167 -15.46 1.80 6.14
CA ARG A 167 -14.10 1.80 6.70
C ARG A 167 -13.59 3.21 6.93
N ILE A 168 -12.90 3.40 8.06
CA ILE A 168 -12.21 4.63 8.40
C ILE A 168 -10.81 4.24 8.85
N TYR A 169 -9.82 4.51 7.99
CA TYR A 169 -8.41 4.28 8.30
C TYR A 169 -7.81 5.34 9.22
N LEU A 170 -8.44 6.52 9.31
CA LEU A 170 -7.97 7.59 10.18
C LEU A 170 -8.07 7.17 11.66
N PRO A 171 -7.04 7.41 12.48
CA PRO A 171 -7.01 6.96 13.87
C PRO A 171 -8.16 7.50 14.72
N GLN A 172 -8.86 6.64 15.46
CA GLN A 172 -9.94 7.02 16.38
C GLN A 172 -9.46 8.01 17.46
N ALA A 173 -8.25 7.82 17.97
CA ALA A 173 -7.64 8.75 18.92
C ALA A 173 -7.49 10.17 18.34
N ASP A 174 -7.15 10.28 17.05
CA ASP A 174 -7.03 11.58 16.38
C ASP A 174 -8.41 12.16 16.07
N LEU A 175 -9.37 11.34 15.63
CA LEU A 175 -10.77 11.76 15.47
C LEU A 175 -11.28 12.40 16.76
N GLN A 176 -11.12 11.72 17.89
CA GLN A 176 -11.51 12.22 19.21
C GLN A 176 -10.77 13.52 19.56
N ARG A 177 -9.45 13.56 19.36
CA ARG A 177 -8.59 14.72 19.67
C ARG A 177 -9.04 15.99 18.95
N PHE A 178 -9.46 15.87 17.68
CA PHE A 178 -9.88 17.01 16.86
C PHE A 178 -11.40 17.25 16.87
N GLY A 179 -12.18 16.44 17.63
CA GLY A 179 -13.63 16.58 17.69
C GLY A 179 -14.36 16.14 16.41
N VAL A 180 -13.75 15.23 15.66
CA VAL A 180 -14.32 14.60 14.46
C VAL A 180 -15.03 13.30 14.85
N SER A 181 -16.21 13.08 14.29
CA SER A 181 -17.03 11.88 14.52
C SER A 181 -17.38 11.19 13.21
N GLU A 182 -17.95 9.99 13.27
CA GLU A 182 -18.41 9.28 12.04
C GLU A 182 -19.46 10.08 11.25
N GLU A 183 -20.17 11.01 11.89
CA GLU A 183 -21.10 11.93 11.24
C GLU A 183 -20.41 12.83 10.20
N HIS A 184 -19.13 13.19 10.42
CA HIS A 184 -18.35 13.95 9.45
C HIS A 184 -18.18 13.17 8.14
N PHE A 185 -17.95 11.87 8.23
CA PHE A 185 -17.81 10.99 7.06
C PHE A 185 -19.16 10.78 6.38
N ARG A 186 -20.23 10.53 7.16
CA ARG A 186 -21.59 10.33 6.65
C ARG A 186 -22.14 11.56 5.91
N THR A 187 -21.79 12.77 6.35
CA THR A 187 -22.28 14.03 5.77
C THR A 187 -21.25 14.78 4.94
N GLN A 188 -20.05 14.21 4.76
CA GLN A 188 -18.92 14.83 4.07
C GLN A 188 -18.59 16.24 4.60
N ARG A 189 -18.67 16.41 5.93
CA ARG A 189 -18.50 17.70 6.59
C ARG A 189 -17.04 18.14 6.53
N SER A 190 -16.79 19.21 5.78
CA SER A 190 -15.47 19.83 5.61
C SER A 190 -15.34 21.09 6.45
N ASP A 191 -15.26 20.93 7.77
CA ASP A 191 -15.08 22.03 8.74
C ASP A 191 -13.63 22.12 9.25
N ASP A 192 -13.35 23.12 10.08
CA ASP A 192 -12.00 23.37 10.63
C ASP A 192 -11.49 22.19 11.47
N ALA A 193 -12.38 21.46 12.14
CA ALA A 193 -12.04 20.27 12.91
C ALA A 193 -11.52 19.16 12.00
N PHE A 194 -12.24 18.89 10.90
CA PHE A 194 -11.80 17.92 9.90
C PHE A 194 -10.51 18.36 9.19
N ALA A 195 -10.36 19.65 8.88
CA ALA A 195 -9.14 20.19 8.31
C ALA A 195 -7.91 19.97 9.20
N GLN A 196 -8.04 20.19 10.52
CA GLN A 196 -6.97 19.95 11.48
C GLN A 196 -6.62 18.46 11.60
N LEU A 197 -7.62 17.58 11.58
CA LEU A 197 -7.40 16.14 11.53
C LEU A 197 -6.58 15.76 10.29
N LEU A 198 -6.99 16.20 9.09
CA LEU A 198 -6.26 15.89 7.87
C LEU A 198 -4.84 16.46 7.88
N GLN A 199 -4.63 17.65 8.42
CA GLN A 199 -3.29 18.23 8.56
C GLN A 199 -2.36 17.36 9.42
N GLN A 200 -2.89 16.78 10.51
CA GLN A 200 -2.13 15.85 11.33
C GLN A 200 -1.73 14.59 10.54
N GLN A 201 -2.66 14.02 9.77
CA GLN A 201 -2.39 12.82 8.97
C GLN A 201 -1.41 13.09 7.82
N ILE A 202 -1.52 14.25 7.17
CA ILE A 202 -0.57 14.73 6.15
C ILE A 202 0.83 14.84 6.77
N THR A 203 0.93 15.33 8.01
CA THR A 203 2.21 15.45 8.73
C THR A 203 2.85 14.07 8.95
N TYR A 204 2.08 13.09 9.44
CA TYR A 204 2.55 11.72 9.61
C TYR A 204 3.07 11.09 8.30
N ALA A 205 2.30 11.21 7.21
CA ALA A 205 2.70 10.72 5.90
C ALA A 205 3.97 11.42 5.38
N ARG A 206 4.06 12.74 5.58
CA ARG A 206 5.21 13.55 5.16
C ARG A 206 6.49 13.15 5.89
N GLU A 207 6.43 12.93 7.21
CA GLU A 207 7.57 12.49 8.01
C GLU A 207 8.11 11.14 7.54
N LYS A 208 7.23 10.13 7.38
CA LYS A 208 7.59 8.81 6.83
C LYS A 208 8.19 8.93 5.42
N MET A 209 7.56 9.71 4.54
CA MET A 209 8.05 9.90 3.17
C MET A 209 9.44 10.55 3.14
N LEU A 210 9.68 11.56 3.98
CA LEU A 210 10.97 12.25 4.06
C LEU A 210 12.06 11.36 4.65
N PHE A 211 11.73 10.53 5.64
CA PHE A 211 12.65 9.52 6.17
C PHE A 211 13.07 8.51 5.09
N GLY A 212 12.12 8.01 4.31
CA GLY A 212 12.37 7.06 3.23
C GLY A 212 13.01 7.66 1.97
N LYS A 213 12.89 8.98 1.77
CA LYS A 213 13.35 9.71 0.57
C LYS A 213 14.77 9.37 0.09
N PRO A 214 15.79 9.19 0.96
CA PRO A 214 17.14 8.86 0.50
C PRO A 214 17.23 7.56 -0.31
N LEU A 215 16.27 6.63 -0.17
CA LEU A 215 16.22 5.38 -0.93
C LEU A 215 16.26 5.59 -2.44
N GLY A 216 15.59 6.64 -2.93
CA GLY A 216 15.56 6.95 -4.37
C GLY A 216 16.93 7.28 -4.96
N ARG A 217 17.92 7.66 -4.15
CA ARG A 217 19.33 7.84 -4.57
C ARG A 217 20.20 6.63 -4.25
N ALA A 218 19.87 5.88 -3.20
CA ALA A 218 20.59 4.66 -2.82
C ALA A 218 20.42 3.56 -3.88
N VAL A 219 19.26 3.47 -4.52
CA VAL A 219 19.02 2.55 -5.64
C VAL A 219 19.29 3.25 -6.98
N THR A 220 20.08 2.61 -7.83
CA THR A 220 20.56 3.21 -9.09
C THR A 220 19.72 2.80 -10.30
N GLY A 221 20.00 3.42 -11.45
CA GLY A 221 19.38 3.06 -12.73
C GLY A 221 17.89 3.41 -12.83
N ARG A 222 17.17 2.71 -13.72
CA ARG A 222 15.75 2.98 -14.03
C ARG A 222 14.82 2.80 -12.84
N PHE A 223 15.08 1.81 -11.99
CA PHE A 223 14.28 1.57 -10.80
C PHE A 223 14.49 2.68 -9.75
N GLY A 224 15.75 3.11 -9.55
CA GLY A 224 16.04 4.29 -8.73
C GLY A 224 15.30 5.55 -9.18
N PHE A 225 15.28 5.80 -10.49
CA PHE A 225 14.49 6.90 -11.07
C PHE A 225 13.00 6.75 -10.78
N GLN A 226 12.44 5.55 -10.96
CA GLN A 226 11.04 5.28 -10.64
C GLN A 226 10.72 5.51 -9.15
N LEU A 227 11.60 5.08 -8.23
CA LEU A 227 11.46 5.37 -6.81
C LEU A 227 11.44 6.87 -6.53
N ARG A 228 12.36 7.65 -7.13
CA ARG A 228 12.35 9.11 -6.99
C ARG A 228 11.06 9.73 -7.50
N LEU A 229 10.53 9.22 -8.62
CA LEU A 229 9.26 9.68 -9.18
C LEU A 229 8.09 9.37 -8.24
N MET A 230 8.03 8.18 -7.65
CA MET A 230 7.00 7.79 -6.66
C MET A 230 7.09 8.65 -5.40
N ILE A 231 8.30 8.86 -4.86
CA ILE A 231 8.53 9.67 -3.66
C ILE A 231 8.13 11.13 -3.92
N ASN A 232 8.58 11.72 -5.03
CA ASN A 232 8.22 13.08 -5.40
C ASN A 232 6.72 13.21 -5.73
N GLY A 233 6.11 12.17 -6.30
CA GLY A 233 4.67 12.10 -6.52
C GLY A 233 3.88 12.12 -5.21
N GLY A 234 4.25 11.28 -4.25
CA GLY A 234 3.64 11.29 -2.92
C GLY A 234 3.78 12.63 -2.20
N LEU A 235 4.98 13.23 -2.23
CA LEU A 235 5.19 14.59 -1.70
C LEU A 235 4.30 15.63 -2.39
N ARG A 236 4.13 15.52 -3.72
CA ARG A 236 3.26 16.43 -4.47
C ARG A 236 1.79 16.25 -4.13
N VAL A 237 1.32 15.02 -3.95
CA VAL A 237 -0.05 14.75 -3.50
C VAL A 237 -0.28 15.33 -2.11
N LEU A 238 0.67 15.18 -1.18
CA LEU A 238 0.58 15.81 0.15
C LEU A 238 0.47 17.34 0.07
N GLU A 239 1.22 17.99 -0.83
CA GLU A 239 1.09 19.44 -1.06
C GLU A 239 -0.29 19.84 -1.64
N LEU A 240 -0.91 18.97 -2.45
CA LEU A 240 -2.26 19.22 -2.98
C LEU A 240 -3.33 19.04 -1.91
N LEU A 241 -3.23 17.98 -1.10
CA LEU A 241 -4.13 17.73 0.03
C LEU A 241 -4.07 18.91 1.03
N GLU A 242 -2.88 19.39 1.37
CA GLU A 242 -2.67 20.51 2.31
C GLU A 242 -3.24 21.85 1.79
N ARG A 243 -3.32 22.02 0.46
CA ARG A 243 -3.86 23.25 -0.16
C ARG A 243 -5.34 23.17 -0.51
N GLN A 244 -5.98 22.03 -0.24
CA GLN A 244 -7.36 21.79 -0.59
C GLN A 244 -8.28 22.74 0.18
N GLN A 245 -9.23 23.34 -0.53
CA GLN A 245 -10.24 24.23 0.04
C GLN A 245 -11.62 23.72 -0.37
N GLY A 246 -12.63 23.96 0.47
CA GLY A 246 -13.99 23.48 0.22
C GLY A 246 -14.14 22.01 0.59
N ASN A 247 -14.42 21.15 -0.39
CA ASN A 247 -14.65 19.72 -0.12
C ASN A 247 -13.33 19.00 0.19
N LEU A 248 -13.11 18.65 1.46
CA LEU A 248 -11.93 17.93 1.95
C LEU A 248 -11.95 16.41 1.70
N PHE A 249 -13.08 15.86 1.25
CA PHE A 249 -13.20 14.45 0.84
C PHE A 249 -12.80 14.21 -0.62
N SER A 250 -12.64 15.28 -1.40
CA SER A 250 -12.35 15.15 -2.82
C SER A 250 -10.93 14.64 -3.06
N ARG A 251 -10.77 13.72 -4.02
CA ARG A 251 -9.47 13.19 -4.42
C ARG A 251 -8.68 14.21 -5.27
N PRO A 252 -7.51 14.70 -4.82
CA PRO A 252 -6.69 15.58 -5.64
C PRO A 252 -6.13 14.82 -6.85
N ARG A 253 -6.07 15.50 -8.00
CA ARG A 253 -5.54 14.95 -9.26
C ARG A 253 -4.31 15.71 -9.71
N LEU A 254 -3.26 14.97 -10.05
CA LEU A 254 -2.05 15.53 -10.66
C LEU A 254 -2.35 16.02 -12.07
N ASN A 255 -1.91 17.23 -12.39
CA ASN A 255 -1.99 17.80 -13.74
C ASN A 255 -0.63 17.74 -14.46
N LYS A 256 -0.60 18.19 -15.73
CA LYS A 256 0.63 18.16 -16.55
C LYS A 256 1.81 18.93 -15.95
N ARG A 257 1.55 20.03 -15.21
CA ARG A 257 2.61 20.81 -14.54
C ARG A 257 3.19 20.05 -13.36
N ASP A 258 2.35 19.32 -12.63
CA ASP A 258 2.79 18.46 -11.54
C ASP A 258 3.70 17.35 -12.06
N TRP A 259 3.30 16.69 -13.15
CA TRP A 259 4.13 15.67 -13.82
C TRP A 259 5.47 16.21 -14.28
N LEU A 260 5.51 17.40 -14.88
CA LEU A 260 6.76 18.05 -15.29
C LEU A 260 7.65 18.36 -14.08
N TRP A 261 7.08 18.91 -13.02
CA TRP A 261 7.80 19.20 -11.79
C TRP A 261 8.38 17.95 -11.13
N MET A 262 7.57 16.88 -11.05
CA MET A 262 7.99 15.59 -10.50
C MET A 262 9.13 14.98 -11.32
N PHE A 263 9.04 15.04 -12.64
CA PHE A 263 10.09 14.57 -13.55
C PHE A 263 11.40 15.31 -13.30
N LEU A 264 11.38 16.65 -13.31
CA LEU A 264 12.57 17.49 -13.10
C LEU A 264 13.21 17.27 -11.73
N ARG A 265 12.40 17.03 -10.68
CA ARG A 265 12.89 16.71 -9.32
C ARG A 265 13.42 15.28 -9.17
N SER A 266 13.18 14.42 -10.14
CA SER A 266 13.56 13.00 -10.13
C SER A 266 14.77 12.70 -11.03
N LEU A 267 15.20 13.65 -11.85
CA LEU A 267 16.50 13.61 -12.54
C LEU A 267 17.63 13.69 -11.51
#